data_AF-J9H3S9-F1
#
_entry.id   AF-J9H3S9-F1
#
_cell.length_a   1.000
_cell.length_b   1.000
_cell.length_c   1.000
_cell.angle_alpha   90.00
_cell.angle_beta   90.00
_cell.angle_gamma   90.00
#
_symmetry.space_group_name_H-M   'P 1'
#
loop_
_entity.id
_entity.type
_entity.pdbx_description
1 polymer ?
#
loop_
_entity_poly.entity_id
_entity_poly.type
_entity_poly.pdbx_seq_one_letter_code
_entity_poly.pdbx_strand_id
1 'polypeptide(L)'
;MKHFSPSHDYILCYAKSIENAVCNGIPRSAEADNRYANPDNDPRGVWSSSDISVGPAIEDNIYTITTPSGRNVEPPAGRSWSLSRKAFRERLQDNRIWFGPDGDGVPRIKRFLSELRKTGITPMTIWKHGEVDHSQGATQKLAKLFDGKKIFDYPKPVDLIKRIISLYSNKDSIILDFFSGSATTAHAVMELNASDEGYRKFIMVQLEEEFPESSDGYKMGFRTIPDAAKERIRRAGKKIKEESPLTTQNLDTGFRVFRLDESNYLDVKKSPKEYDQDLLGLFADNIKADRTDLDLLFGSMLAWGVQLDMPMTSEQVNGCTIYTVNEGDLVACFSEKITDKVITAIADKMPLRILFRDSCFTDDTQKINIYEQFKQLLDWTDDEAFKNIKVI
;
A
#
# COMPACT_ATOMS: atom_id res chain seq x y z
N MET A 1 24.58 30.00 -17.47
CA MET A 1 24.75 28.77 -18.28
C MET A 1 23.41 28.44 -18.94
N LYS A 2 23.32 28.38 -20.28
CA LYS A 2 22.08 28.12 -21.05
C LYS A 2 22.33 27.11 -22.21
N HIS A 3 23.01 26.00 -21.95
CA HIS A 3 23.22 24.97 -22.98
C HIS A 3 22.38 23.70 -22.75
N PHE A 4 22.07 23.37 -21.50
CA PHE A 4 21.30 22.19 -21.14
C PHE A 4 20.20 22.55 -20.16
N SER A 5 18.99 22.06 -20.43
CA SER A 5 17.86 22.17 -19.50
C SER A 5 17.86 20.93 -18.59
N PRO A 6 17.86 21.10 -17.26
CA PRO A 6 17.61 19.99 -16.34
C PRO A 6 16.24 19.37 -16.64
N SER A 7 16.22 18.08 -16.92
CA SER A 7 15.01 17.35 -17.32
C SER A 7 14.95 16.00 -16.62
N HIS A 8 15.26 16.00 -15.33
CA HIS A 8 15.24 14.82 -14.49
C HIS A 8 14.99 15.19 -13.03
N ASP A 9 14.40 14.24 -12.31
CA ASP A 9 14.20 14.28 -10.86
C ASP A 9 14.85 13.05 -10.23
N TYR A 10 14.92 13.03 -8.90
CA TYR A 10 15.45 11.91 -8.13
C TYR A 10 14.36 11.26 -7.27
N ILE A 11 14.38 9.93 -7.22
CA ILE A 11 13.58 9.13 -6.28
C ILE A 11 14.56 8.37 -5.40
N LEU A 12 14.62 8.75 -4.12
CA LEU A 12 15.45 8.06 -3.15
C LEU A 12 14.67 6.86 -2.60
N CYS A 13 15.30 5.68 -2.61
CA CYS A 13 14.70 4.44 -2.14
C CYS A 13 15.50 3.89 -0.97
N TYR A 14 14.82 3.62 0.14
CA TYR A 14 15.41 3.07 1.35
C TYR A 14 14.59 1.84 1.80
N ALA A 15 15.27 0.90 2.46
CA ALA A 15 14.65 -0.25 3.08
C ALA A 15 14.95 -0.23 4.59
N LYS A 16 13.96 -0.60 5.41
CA LYS A 16 14.17 -0.79 6.86
C LYS A 16 15.22 -1.87 7.14
N SER A 17 15.24 -2.92 6.33
CA SER A 17 16.26 -3.96 6.32
C SER A 17 16.49 -4.40 4.86
N ILE A 18 17.72 -4.17 4.36
CA ILE A 18 18.05 -4.42 2.95
C ILE A 18 18.01 -5.91 2.59
N GLU A 19 18.33 -6.78 3.53
CA GLU A 19 18.32 -8.24 3.35
C GLU A 19 16.91 -8.79 3.09
N ASN A 20 15.89 -8.08 3.59
CA ASN A 20 14.48 -8.45 3.40
C ASN A 20 13.84 -7.75 2.18
N ALA A 21 14.56 -6.86 1.50
CA ALA A 21 14.02 -6.09 0.39
C ALA A 21 14.02 -6.92 -0.89
N VAL A 22 12.83 -7.37 -1.31
CA VAL A 22 12.66 -8.12 -2.55
C VAL A 22 12.10 -7.21 -3.63
N CYS A 23 12.92 -6.94 -4.65
CA CYS A 23 12.45 -6.24 -5.85
C CYS A 23 11.77 -7.23 -6.80
N ASN A 24 10.48 -7.00 -7.06
CA ASN A 24 9.63 -7.77 -7.97
C ASN A 24 10.08 -7.64 -9.44
N GLY A 25 10.84 -6.59 -9.76
CA GLY A 25 11.21 -6.24 -11.12
C GLY A 25 10.05 -5.65 -11.91
N ILE A 26 10.27 -5.47 -13.21
CA ILE A 26 9.27 -4.96 -14.15
C ILE A 26 8.82 -6.11 -15.05
N PRO A 27 7.54 -6.20 -15.44
CA PRO A 27 7.10 -7.13 -16.47
C PRO A 27 7.96 -7.03 -17.73
N ARG A 28 8.19 -8.18 -18.37
CA ARG A 28 8.95 -8.23 -19.61
C ARG A 28 8.13 -7.60 -20.74
N SER A 29 8.77 -6.80 -21.59
CA SER A 29 8.12 -6.29 -22.79
C SER A 29 8.14 -7.35 -23.89
N ALA A 30 7.18 -7.30 -24.82
CA ALA A 30 7.17 -8.15 -26.02
C ALA A 30 8.50 -8.04 -26.81
N GLU A 31 9.12 -6.87 -26.83
CA GLU A 31 10.45 -6.65 -27.43
C GLU A 31 11.57 -7.40 -26.71
N ALA A 32 11.49 -7.54 -25.38
CA ALA A 32 12.44 -8.33 -24.61
C ALA A 32 12.26 -9.84 -24.88
N ASP A 33 11.03 -10.28 -25.12
CA ASP A 33 10.70 -11.67 -25.43
C ASP A 33 11.05 -12.05 -26.87
N ASN A 34 10.94 -11.12 -27.82
CA ASN A 34 11.39 -11.30 -29.21
C ASN A 34 12.90 -11.58 -29.35
N ARG A 35 13.70 -11.34 -28.29
CA ARG A 35 15.13 -11.70 -28.25
C ARG A 35 15.38 -13.19 -27.99
N TYR A 36 14.34 -13.94 -27.61
CA TYR A 36 14.42 -15.36 -27.33
C TYR A 36 13.93 -16.14 -28.55
N ALA A 37 14.72 -17.10 -28.99
CA ALA A 37 14.39 -18.00 -30.09
C ALA A 37 14.86 -19.42 -29.74
N ASN A 38 14.43 -20.41 -30.50
CA ASN A 38 14.91 -21.78 -30.36
C ASN A 38 15.37 -22.35 -31.71
N PRO A 39 16.41 -21.77 -32.34
CA PRO A 39 16.82 -22.13 -33.70
C PRO A 39 17.38 -23.56 -33.80
N ASP A 40 17.78 -24.16 -32.68
CA ASP A 40 18.38 -25.47 -32.60
C ASP A 40 17.48 -26.53 -31.93
N ASN A 41 16.19 -26.22 -31.77
CA ASN A 41 15.17 -27.12 -31.20
C ASN A 41 15.58 -27.72 -29.84
N ASP A 42 16.21 -26.90 -28.98
CA ASP A 42 16.56 -27.31 -27.62
C ASP A 42 15.29 -27.64 -26.80
N PRO A 43 15.20 -28.80 -26.14
CA PRO A 43 13.99 -29.21 -25.42
C PRO A 43 13.63 -28.31 -24.22
N ARG A 44 14.57 -27.45 -23.75
CA ARG A 44 14.32 -26.48 -22.66
C ARG A 44 13.55 -25.24 -23.11
N GLY A 45 13.27 -25.12 -24.41
CA GLY A 45 12.49 -24.03 -25.00
C GLY A 45 13.34 -22.86 -25.46
N VAL A 46 12.71 -21.70 -25.62
CA VAL A 46 13.35 -20.49 -26.18
C VAL A 46 14.46 -19.96 -25.28
N TRP A 47 15.53 -19.48 -25.91
CA TRP A 47 16.73 -18.97 -25.25
C TRP A 47 17.29 -17.75 -25.99
N SER A 48 18.12 -16.96 -25.31
CA SER A 48 18.88 -15.86 -25.91
C SER A 48 20.38 -16.13 -25.82
N SER A 49 21.16 -15.67 -26.81
CA SER A 49 22.61 -15.84 -26.81
C SER A 49 23.30 -14.72 -26.02
N SER A 50 24.18 -15.09 -25.09
CA SER A 50 25.05 -14.17 -24.35
C SER A 50 26.51 -14.45 -24.64
N ASP A 51 27.34 -13.42 -24.58
CA ASP A 51 28.78 -13.57 -24.70
C ASP A 51 29.35 -14.30 -23.48
N ILE A 52 30.48 -14.98 -23.69
CA ILE A 52 31.23 -15.62 -22.61
C ILE A 52 32.63 -15.03 -22.49
N SER A 53 32.82 -13.78 -22.92
CA SER A 53 34.09 -13.06 -22.74
C SER A 53 33.94 -12.05 -21.61
N VAL A 54 34.95 -11.89 -20.76
CA VAL A 54 34.96 -10.93 -19.65
C VAL A 54 36.29 -10.20 -19.58
N GLY A 55 36.25 -8.94 -19.15
CA GLY A 55 37.44 -8.13 -18.87
C GLY A 55 37.42 -7.64 -17.41
N PRO A 56 38.58 -7.38 -16.78
CA PRO A 56 39.92 -7.64 -17.30
C PRO A 56 40.22 -9.14 -17.44
N ALA A 57 41.22 -9.49 -18.27
CA ALA A 57 41.57 -10.88 -18.53
C ALA A 57 42.06 -11.61 -17.27
N ILE A 58 41.60 -12.84 -17.10
CA ILE A 58 42.08 -13.79 -16.10
C ILE A 58 42.88 -14.86 -16.84
N GLU A 59 44.17 -14.97 -16.54
CA GLU A 59 45.13 -15.81 -17.27
C GLU A 59 44.70 -17.28 -17.33
N ASP A 60 44.23 -17.84 -16.21
CA ASP A 60 43.71 -19.21 -16.11
C ASP A 60 42.51 -19.52 -17.03
N ASN A 61 41.79 -18.48 -17.48
CA ASN A 61 40.63 -18.59 -18.36
C ASN A 61 40.94 -18.17 -19.81
N ILE A 62 42.21 -18.08 -20.18
CA ILE A 62 42.64 -17.93 -21.56
C ILE A 62 42.97 -19.32 -22.11
N TYR A 63 42.14 -19.82 -23.01
CA TYR A 63 42.37 -21.09 -23.68
C TYR A 63 41.66 -21.16 -25.02
N THR A 64 42.24 -21.90 -25.96
CA THR A 64 41.64 -22.18 -27.25
C THR A 64 40.36 -23.00 -27.12
N ILE A 65 39.33 -22.59 -27.84
CA ILE A 65 38.11 -23.37 -28.06
C ILE A 65 38.05 -23.75 -29.54
N THR A 66 37.95 -25.04 -29.83
CA THR A 66 37.70 -25.54 -31.19
C THR A 66 36.19 -25.63 -31.41
N THR A 67 35.69 -24.99 -32.45
CA THR A 67 34.28 -25.03 -32.87
C THR A 67 33.95 -26.38 -33.53
N PRO A 68 32.65 -26.71 -33.67
CA PRO A 68 32.20 -27.87 -34.46
C PRO A 68 32.75 -27.93 -35.90
N SER A 69 32.98 -26.79 -36.55
CA SER A 69 33.61 -26.69 -37.87
C SER A 69 35.12 -26.99 -37.88
N GLY A 70 35.75 -27.11 -36.71
CA GLY A 70 37.20 -27.30 -36.55
C GLY A 70 37.99 -26.00 -36.44
N ARG A 71 37.35 -24.83 -36.47
CA ARG A 71 37.99 -23.52 -36.29
C ARG A 71 38.40 -23.33 -34.83
N ASN A 72 39.60 -22.80 -34.62
CA ASN A 72 40.09 -22.43 -33.29
C ASN A 72 39.76 -20.96 -32.98
N VAL A 73 39.23 -20.71 -31.79
CA VAL A 73 38.80 -19.39 -31.32
C VAL A 73 39.45 -19.09 -29.97
N GLU A 74 40.02 -17.90 -29.87
CA GLU A 74 40.61 -17.32 -28.65
C GLU A 74 39.72 -16.19 -28.11
N PRO A 75 39.80 -15.86 -26.80
CA PRO A 75 39.11 -14.69 -26.29
C PRO A 75 39.68 -13.40 -26.92
N PRO A 76 38.89 -12.32 -27.04
CA PRO A 76 39.38 -11.05 -27.55
C PRO A 76 40.55 -10.51 -26.72
N ALA A 77 41.46 -9.76 -27.36
CA ALA A 77 42.62 -9.17 -26.69
C ALA A 77 42.21 -8.35 -25.44
N GLY A 78 42.90 -8.58 -24.32
CA GLY A 78 42.59 -7.94 -23.03
C GLY A 78 41.40 -8.53 -22.26
N ARG A 79 40.79 -9.61 -22.77
CA ARG A 79 39.70 -10.36 -22.14
C ARG A 79 40.08 -11.83 -21.97
N SER A 80 39.34 -12.54 -21.14
CA SER A 80 39.40 -14.00 -21.01
C SER A 80 37.99 -14.59 -21.17
N TRP A 81 37.88 -15.91 -21.25
CA TRP A 81 36.58 -16.54 -21.13
C TRP A 81 36.01 -16.32 -19.71
N SER A 82 34.70 -16.17 -19.59
CA SER A 82 34.01 -16.08 -18.30
C SER A 82 33.83 -17.45 -17.62
N LEU A 83 34.15 -18.52 -18.35
CA LEU A 83 34.07 -19.90 -17.91
C LEU A 83 35.46 -20.51 -17.87
N SER A 84 35.78 -21.25 -16.81
CA SER A 84 36.96 -22.11 -16.79
C SER A 84 36.83 -23.22 -17.83
N ARG A 85 37.96 -23.80 -18.25
CA ARG A 85 37.97 -24.88 -19.24
C ARG A 85 37.07 -26.06 -18.82
N LYS A 86 37.03 -26.38 -17.53
CA LYS A 86 36.13 -27.40 -16.97
C LYS A 86 34.66 -26.99 -17.09
N ALA A 87 34.32 -25.80 -16.61
CA ALA A 87 32.95 -25.27 -16.63
C ALA A 87 32.39 -25.10 -18.05
N PHE A 88 33.26 -24.79 -19.03
CA PHE A 88 32.91 -24.74 -20.45
C PHE A 88 32.56 -26.13 -20.98
N ARG A 89 33.37 -27.15 -20.69
CA ARG A 89 33.10 -28.53 -21.14
C ARG A 89 31.80 -29.08 -20.56
N GLU A 90 31.53 -28.84 -19.28
CA GLU A 90 30.27 -29.22 -18.64
C GLU A 90 29.06 -28.58 -19.36
N ARG A 91 29.14 -27.27 -19.66
CA ARG A 91 28.10 -26.55 -20.40
C ARG A 91 27.97 -27.00 -21.86
N LEU A 92 29.08 -27.38 -22.49
CA LEU A 92 29.08 -27.91 -23.85
C LEU A 92 28.35 -29.26 -23.90
N GLN A 93 28.64 -30.15 -22.96
CA GLN A 93 27.97 -31.45 -22.82
C GLN A 93 26.48 -31.31 -22.51
N ASP A 94 26.12 -30.31 -21.71
CA ASP A 94 24.71 -29.96 -21.41
C ASP A 94 24.05 -29.13 -22.55
N ASN A 95 24.64 -29.09 -23.75
CA ASN A 95 24.11 -28.35 -24.91
C ASN A 95 23.78 -26.87 -24.61
N ARG A 96 24.55 -26.21 -23.73
CA ARG A 96 24.36 -24.79 -23.36
C ARG A 96 25.25 -23.83 -24.13
N ILE A 97 26.16 -24.35 -24.96
CA ILE A 97 27.05 -23.55 -25.79
C ILE A 97 26.52 -23.56 -27.23
N TRP A 98 26.40 -22.37 -27.81
CA TRP A 98 25.96 -22.17 -29.18
C TRP A 98 27.08 -21.54 -30.00
N PHE A 99 27.33 -22.11 -31.19
CA PHE A 99 28.39 -21.70 -32.12
C PHE A 99 27.83 -21.04 -33.39
N GLY A 100 26.63 -20.46 -33.32
CA GLY A 100 25.94 -19.98 -34.51
C GLY A 100 25.23 -21.10 -35.29
N PRO A 101 24.44 -20.76 -36.31
CA PRO A 101 23.68 -21.73 -37.11
C PRO A 101 24.58 -22.73 -37.84
N ASP A 102 25.76 -22.30 -38.30
CA ASP A 102 26.70 -23.14 -39.07
C ASP A 102 27.76 -23.82 -38.20
N GLY A 103 27.73 -23.62 -36.88
CA GLY A 103 28.70 -24.21 -35.97
C GLY A 103 30.14 -23.66 -36.06
N ASP A 104 30.35 -22.50 -36.70
CA ASP A 104 31.67 -21.87 -36.89
C ASP A 104 31.86 -20.55 -36.09
N GLY A 105 30.82 -20.08 -35.42
CA GLY A 105 30.83 -18.85 -34.65
C GLY A 105 31.64 -18.94 -33.35
N VAL A 106 31.98 -17.77 -32.81
CA VAL A 106 32.55 -17.64 -31.46
C VAL A 106 31.55 -18.24 -30.45
N PRO A 107 31.99 -19.09 -29.50
CA PRO A 107 31.09 -19.71 -28.54
C PRO A 107 30.30 -18.66 -27.76
N ARG A 108 28.99 -18.88 -27.65
CA ARG A 108 28.07 -18.09 -26.83
C ARG A 108 27.33 -19.02 -25.88
N ILE A 109 26.87 -18.49 -24.75
CA ILE A 109 26.05 -19.27 -23.80
C ILE A 109 24.57 -19.05 -24.07
N LYS A 110 23.79 -20.13 -24.08
CA LYS A 110 22.33 -20.09 -24.11
C LYS A 110 21.79 -19.68 -22.73
N ARG A 111 20.93 -18.66 -22.71
CA ARG A 111 20.17 -18.25 -21.53
C ARG A 111 18.71 -18.58 -21.75
N PHE A 112 18.26 -19.69 -21.18
CA PHE A 112 16.89 -20.17 -21.34
C PHE A 112 15.90 -19.28 -20.61
N LEU A 113 14.77 -18.98 -21.26
CA LEU A 113 13.68 -18.21 -20.67
C LEU A 113 13.09 -18.93 -19.45
N SER A 114 12.95 -20.24 -19.55
CA SER A 114 12.43 -21.14 -18.51
C SER A 114 13.28 -21.19 -17.24
N GLU A 115 14.56 -20.78 -17.30
CA GLU A 115 15.49 -20.83 -16.18
C GLU A 115 15.68 -19.47 -15.49
N LEU A 116 14.97 -18.43 -15.94
CA LEU A 116 15.02 -17.12 -15.30
C LEU A 116 14.38 -17.20 -13.91
N ARG A 117 15.20 -17.02 -12.87
CA ARG A 117 14.76 -17.02 -11.46
C ARG A 117 13.79 -15.89 -11.10
N LYS A 118 13.63 -14.88 -11.96
CA LYS A 118 12.68 -13.79 -11.81
C LYS A 118 11.83 -13.70 -13.08
N THR A 119 10.52 -13.58 -12.89
CA THR A 119 9.54 -13.38 -13.96
C THR A 119 9.65 -11.99 -14.62
N GLY A 120 10.40 -11.07 -13.99
CA GLY A 120 10.61 -9.70 -14.46
C GLY A 120 12.07 -9.32 -14.76
N ILE A 121 12.24 -8.13 -15.31
CA ILE A 121 13.52 -7.49 -15.59
C ILE A 121 13.90 -6.59 -14.42
N THR A 122 15.18 -6.57 -14.03
CA THR A 122 15.69 -5.61 -13.05
C THR A 122 15.50 -4.18 -13.58
N PRO A 123 14.86 -3.27 -12.81
CA PRO A 123 14.70 -1.89 -13.25
C PRO A 123 16.05 -1.19 -13.42
N MET A 124 16.17 -0.39 -14.48
CA MET A 124 17.28 0.54 -14.63
C MET A 124 17.13 1.69 -13.63
N THR A 125 18.24 2.32 -13.26
CA THR A 125 18.25 3.48 -12.36
C THR A 125 17.70 4.76 -13.01
N ILE A 126 17.59 4.78 -14.34
CA ILE A 126 17.02 5.88 -15.12
C ILE A 126 15.69 5.42 -15.70
N TRP A 127 14.59 6.08 -15.33
CA TRP A 127 13.26 5.85 -15.89
C TRP A 127 12.91 6.97 -16.84
N LYS A 128 12.52 6.63 -18.06
CA LYS A 128 12.23 7.63 -19.10
C LYS A 128 10.77 8.05 -19.04
N HIS A 129 10.47 9.28 -19.45
CA HIS A 129 9.10 9.77 -19.51
C HIS A 129 8.17 8.92 -20.39
N GLY A 130 8.69 8.20 -21.39
CA GLY A 130 7.88 7.26 -22.19
C GLY A 130 7.39 6.04 -21.39
N GLU A 131 8.00 5.75 -20.25
CA GLU A 131 7.70 4.56 -19.43
C GLU A 131 6.86 4.89 -18.18
N VAL A 132 7.07 6.09 -17.64
CA VAL A 132 6.47 6.53 -16.35
C VAL A 132 5.77 7.89 -16.45
N ASP A 133 5.59 8.40 -17.68
CA ASP A 133 5.01 9.70 -17.99
C ASP A 133 5.85 10.88 -17.46
N HIS A 134 5.40 12.12 -17.68
CA HIS A 134 6.07 13.36 -17.26
C HIS A 134 5.05 14.35 -16.66
N SER A 135 5.55 15.43 -16.04
CA SER A 135 4.74 16.41 -15.31
C SER A 135 3.60 17.01 -16.14
N GLN A 136 3.85 17.38 -17.40
CA GLN A 136 2.81 17.91 -18.28
C GLN A 136 1.72 16.86 -18.59
N GLY A 137 2.10 15.59 -18.81
CA GLY A 137 1.15 14.50 -19.01
C GLY A 137 0.28 14.26 -17.77
N ALA A 138 0.89 14.29 -16.57
CA ALA A 138 0.18 14.21 -15.31
C ALA A 138 -0.85 15.33 -15.12
N THR A 139 -0.48 16.59 -15.41
CA THR A 139 -1.39 17.73 -15.35
C THR A 139 -2.56 17.56 -16.33
N GLN A 140 -2.30 17.13 -17.57
CA GLN A 140 -3.35 16.93 -18.58
C GLN A 140 -4.31 15.79 -18.22
N LYS A 141 -3.77 14.64 -17.79
CA LYS A 141 -4.57 13.48 -17.35
C LYS A 141 -5.45 13.85 -16.16
N LEU A 142 -4.92 14.60 -15.19
CA LEU A 142 -5.69 15.07 -14.05
C LEU A 142 -6.75 16.09 -14.46
N ALA A 143 -6.43 17.04 -15.32
CA ALA A 143 -7.41 18.01 -15.81
C ALA A 143 -8.59 17.33 -16.51
N LYS A 144 -8.33 16.28 -17.31
CA LYS A 144 -9.40 15.46 -17.92
C LYS A 144 -10.32 14.80 -16.89
N LEU A 145 -9.79 14.39 -15.73
CA LEU A 145 -10.60 13.84 -14.64
C LEU A 145 -11.48 14.92 -13.96
N PHE A 146 -11.08 16.18 -14.08
CA PHE A 146 -11.78 17.36 -13.57
C PHE A 146 -12.40 18.20 -14.70
N ASP A 147 -12.97 17.56 -15.71
CA ASP A 147 -13.74 18.22 -16.77
C ASP A 147 -12.95 19.32 -17.52
N GLY A 148 -11.64 19.08 -17.68
CA GLY A 148 -10.69 19.98 -18.33
C GLY A 148 -10.09 21.06 -17.43
N LYS A 149 -10.43 21.09 -16.13
CA LYS A 149 -9.95 22.12 -15.18
C LYS A 149 -8.65 21.75 -14.49
N LYS A 150 -7.73 22.71 -14.38
CA LYS A 150 -6.42 22.50 -13.76
C LYS A 150 -6.51 22.80 -12.25
N ILE A 151 -6.89 21.80 -11.47
CA ILE A 151 -7.08 21.94 -10.01
C ILE A 151 -5.78 21.90 -9.23
N PHE A 152 -4.80 21.14 -9.72
CA PHE A 152 -3.49 21.02 -9.10
C PHE A 152 -2.41 21.42 -10.09
N ASP A 153 -1.40 22.14 -9.61
CA ASP A 153 -0.31 22.61 -10.48
C ASP A 153 0.67 21.51 -10.85
N TYR A 154 1.08 20.71 -9.87
CA TYR A 154 2.18 19.75 -10.01
C TYR A 154 1.83 18.34 -9.53
N PRO A 155 0.75 17.72 -10.05
CA PRO A 155 0.46 16.31 -9.73
C PRO A 155 1.59 15.42 -10.24
N LYS A 156 1.92 14.37 -9.47
CA LYS A 156 2.83 13.34 -9.96
C LYS A 156 2.13 12.49 -11.03
N PRO A 157 2.85 11.92 -12.00
CA PRO A 157 2.26 10.98 -12.94
C PRO A 157 1.82 9.68 -12.23
N VAL A 158 0.65 9.16 -12.61
CA VAL A 158 0.11 7.90 -12.03
C VAL A 158 1.02 6.73 -12.36
N ASP A 159 1.51 6.64 -13.61
CA ASP A 159 2.38 5.56 -14.08
C ASP A 159 3.72 5.50 -13.31
N LEU A 160 4.25 6.66 -12.90
CA LEU A 160 5.41 6.74 -12.02
C LEU A 160 5.13 6.09 -10.67
N ILE A 161 4.01 6.42 -10.03
CA ILE A 161 3.67 5.87 -8.72
C ILE A 161 3.34 4.38 -8.82
N LYS A 162 2.64 3.94 -9.88
CA LYS A 162 2.39 2.52 -10.16
C LYS A 162 3.70 1.73 -10.28
N ARG A 163 4.70 2.30 -10.98
CA ARG A 163 6.03 1.69 -11.09
C ARG A 163 6.66 1.52 -9.71
N ILE A 164 6.67 2.56 -8.87
CA ILE A 164 7.23 2.50 -7.52
C ILE A 164 6.55 1.40 -6.69
N ILE A 165 5.21 1.41 -6.65
CA ILE A 165 4.43 0.43 -5.88
C ILE A 165 4.70 -1.00 -6.37
N SER A 166 4.69 -1.23 -7.68
CA SER A 166 4.85 -2.57 -8.26
C SER A 166 6.21 -3.21 -7.95
N LEU A 167 7.26 -2.40 -7.79
CA LEU A 167 8.62 -2.90 -7.56
C LEU A 167 8.81 -3.55 -6.19
N TYR A 168 8.07 -3.12 -5.15
CA TYR A 168 8.33 -3.52 -3.76
C TYR A 168 7.06 -3.79 -2.94
N SER A 169 5.88 -3.86 -3.56
CA SER A 169 4.63 -4.23 -2.87
C SER A 169 4.06 -5.55 -3.38
N ASN A 170 3.36 -6.24 -2.49
CA ASN A 170 2.52 -7.37 -2.81
C ASN A 170 1.10 -6.91 -3.10
N LYS A 171 0.25 -7.85 -3.55
CA LYS A 171 -1.16 -7.58 -3.86
C LYS A 171 -2.01 -7.19 -2.65
N ASP A 172 -1.54 -7.37 -1.43
CA ASP A 172 -2.24 -7.11 -0.16
C ASP A 172 -1.56 -6.05 0.71
N SER A 173 -0.55 -5.35 0.17
CA SER A 173 0.24 -4.38 0.92
C SER A 173 -0.54 -3.11 1.28
N ILE A 174 -0.11 -2.47 2.37
CA ILE A 174 -0.57 -1.13 2.78
C ILE A 174 0.42 -0.10 2.26
N ILE A 175 -0.07 0.87 1.48
CA ILE A 175 0.71 1.95 0.89
C ILE A 175 0.41 3.26 1.65
N LEU A 176 1.43 3.82 2.31
CA LEU A 176 1.32 5.09 3.03
C LEU A 176 1.94 6.23 2.22
N ASP A 177 1.20 7.32 2.06
CA ASP A 177 1.68 8.58 1.52
C ASP A 177 1.20 9.74 2.41
N PHE A 178 2.13 10.26 3.22
CA PHE A 178 1.85 11.32 4.19
C PHE A 178 2.09 12.74 3.66
N PHE A 179 2.36 12.88 2.36
CA PHE A 179 2.39 14.13 1.62
C PHE A 179 1.54 13.97 0.35
N SER A 180 0.30 13.53 0.55
CA SER A 180 -0.53 13.01 -0.53
C SER A 180 -0.85 14.02 -1.63
N GLY A 181 -0.92 15.31 -1.31
CA GLY A 181 -1.22 16.40 -2.22
C GLY A 181 -2.47 16.11 -3.05
N SER A 182 -2.28 15.94 -4.35
CA SER A 182 -3.37 15.56 -5.27
C SER A 182 -3.82 14.10 -5.16
N ALA A 183 -3.44 13.31 -4.16
CA ALA A 183 -3.78 11.88 -4.00
C ALA A 183 -3.47 10.99 -5.22
N THR A 184 -2.30 11.19 -5.85
CA THR A 184 -1.87 10.36 -6.98
C THR A 184 -1.61 8.91 -6.56
N THR A 185 -1.10 8.68 -5.35
CA THR A 185 -0.82 7.34 -4.83
C THR A 185 -2.07 6.49 -4.66
N ALA A 186 -3.16 7.04 -4.10
CA ALA A 186 -4.44 6.33 -4.03
C ALA A 186 -4.98 5.94 -5.42
N HIS A 187 -4.87 6.84 -6.40
CA HIS A 187 -5.24 6.54 -7.80
C HIS A 187 -4.40 5.37 -8.35
N ALA A 188 -3.08 5.41 -8.19
CA ALA A 188 -2.18 4.35 -8.64
C ALA A 188 -2.49 3.00 -7.98
N VAL A 189 -2.81 2.98 -6.68
CA VAL A 189 -3.21 1.77 -5.95
C VAL A 189 -4.48 1.15 -6.54
N MET A 190 -5.52 1.96 -6.75
CA MET A 190 -6.78 1.47 -7.34
C MET A 190 -6.59 0.93 -8.77
N GLU A 191 -5.78 1.60 -9.60
CA GLU A 191 -5.46 1.09 -10.94
C GLU A 191 -4.68 -0.23 -10.90
N LEU A 192 -3.73 -0.37 -9.97
CA LEU A 192 -2.98 -1.63 -9.81
C LEU A 192 -3.91 -2.76 -9.39
N ASN A 193 -4.71 -2.55 -8.34
CA ASN A 193 -5.68 -3.54 -7.86
C ASN A 193 -6.67 -3.96 -8.96
N ALA A 194 -7.12 -3.03 -9.80
CA ALA A 194 -7.97 -3.34 -10.95
C ALA A 194 -7.24 -4.18 -12.01
N SER A 195 -5.94 -3.93 -12.22
CA SER A 195 -5.15 -4.60 -13.26
C SER A 195 -4.67 -5.99 -12.86
N ASP A 196 -4.42 -6.23 -11.57
CA ASP A 196 -3.82 -7.46 -11.08
C ASP A 196 -4.68 -8.20 -10.04
N GLU A 197 -5.95 -7.82 -9.90
CA GLU A 197 -6.88 -8.38 -8.90
C GLU A 197 -6.30 -8.32 -7.47
N GLY A 198 -5.60 -7.22 -7.20
CA GLY A 198 -5.02 -6.93 -5.89
C GLY A 198 -6.03 -6.34 -4.89
N TYR A 199 -5.64 -6.38 -3.63
CA TYR A 199 -6.34 -5.86 -2.46
C TYR A 199 -5.44 -4.89 -1.66
N ARG A 200 -4.53 -4.18 -2.35
CA ARG A 200 -3.64 -3.20 -1.71
C ARG A 200 -4.50 -2.10 -1.08
N LYS A 201 -4.16 -1.71 0.14
CA LYS A 201 -4.81 -0.61 0.86
C LYS A 201 -3.94 0.63 0.77
N PHE A 202 -4.55 1.81 0.93
CA PHE A 202 -3.81 3.06 1.00
C PHE A 202 -4.16 3.86 2.26
N ILE A 203 -3.17 4.60 2.77
CA ILE A 203 -3.34 5.61 3.81
C ILE A 203 -2.76 6.91 3.25
N MET A 204 -3.59 7.93 3.14
CA MET A 204 -3.21 9.24 2.62
C MET A 204 -3.30 10.26 3.75
N VAL A 205 -2.23 11.01 4.00
CA VAL A 205 -2.24 12.15 4.93
C VAL A 205 -2.02 13.43 4.14
N GLN A 206 -2.79 14.46 4.46
CA GLN A 206 -2.71 15.77 3.84
C GLN A 206 -3.03 16.84 4.87
N LEU A 207 -2.22 17.89 4.90
CA LEU A 207 -2.53 19.09 5.67
C LEU A 207 -3.74 19.81 5.04
N GLU A 208 -4.58 20.39 5.89
CA GLU A 208 -5.75 21.17 5.49
C GLU A 208 -5.35 22.58 5.00
N GLU A 209 -4.62 22.62 3.90
CA GLU A 209 -4.20 23.87 3.26
C GLU A 209 -5.32 24.42 2.38
N GLU A 210 -5.61 25.71 2.51
CA GLU A 210 -6.65 26.38 1.72
C GLU A 210 -6.20 26.62 0.27
N PHE A 211 -7.17 26.53 -0.65
CA PHE A 211 -6.96 26.98 -2.01
C PHE A 211 -6.99 28.51 -2.11
N PRO A 212 -6.11 29.13 -2.92
CA PRO A 212 -6.26 30.54 -3.27
C PRO A 212 -7.62 30.78 -3.94
N GLU A 213 -8.32 31.86 -3.58
CA GLU A 213 -9.65 32.17 -4.12
C GLU A 213 -9.68 32.33 -5.65
N SER A 214 -8.54 32.72 -6.21
CA SER A 214 -8.35 32.88 -7.66
C SER A 214 -8.16 31.55 -8.42
N SER A 215 -7.91 30.45 -7.71
CA SER A 215 -7.62 29.14 -8.31
C SER A 215 -8.87 28.47 -8.91
N ASP A 216 -8.66 27.59 -9.88
CA ASP A 216 -9.75 26.79 -10.45
C ASP A 216 -10.35 25.82 -9.42
N GLY A 217 -9.54 25.32 -8.48
CA GLY A 217 -10.01 24.47 -7.37
C GLY A 217 -11.04 25.18 -6.50
N TYR A 218 -10.75 26.42 -6.10
CA TYR A 218 -11.68 27.23 -5.33
C TYR A 218 -12.96 27.55 -6.10
N LYS A 219 -12.85 27.90 -7.38
CA LYS A 219 -14.02 28.16 -8.25
C LYS A 219 -14.90 26.92 -8.48
N MET A 220 -14.33 25.72 -8.35
CA MET A 220 -15.07 24.47 -8.37
C MET A 220 -15.69 24.09 -7.02
N GLY A 221 -15.50 24.92 -5.99
CA GLY A 221 -16.07 24.72 -4.66
C GLY A 221 -15.18 23.97 -3.67
N PHE A 222 -13.94 23.63 -4.04
CA PHE A 222 -12.98 23.04 -3.10
C PHE A 222 -12.35 24.13 -2.26
N ARG A 223 -12.53 24.07 -0.93
CA ARG A 223 -11.92 25.02 0.00
C ARG A 223 -10.49 24.65 0.33
N THR A 224 -10.24 23.36 0.50
CA THR A 224 -8.94 22.85 0.96
C THR A 224 -8.37 21.82 -0.01
N ILE A 225 -7.05 21.64 -0.01
CA ILE A 225 -6.37 20.58 -0.76
C ILE A 225 -6.98 19.19 -0.48
N PRO A 226 -7.23 18.77 0.78
CA PRO A 226 -7.94 17.53 1.07
C PRO A 226 -9.30 17.39 0.36
N ASP A 227 -10.07 18.46 0.20
CA ASP A 227 -11.38 18.39 -0.48
C ASP A 227 -11.23 17.96 -1.95
N ALA A 228 -10.32 18.62 -2.66
CA ALA A 228 -10.02 18.26 -4.05
C ALA A 228 -9.36 16.88 -4.16
N ALA A 229 -8.53 16.49 -3.19
CA ALA A 229 -7.88 15.18 -3.16
C ALA A 229 -8.90 14.04 -2.95
N LYS A 230 -9.81 14.17 -1.97
CA LYS A 230 -10.94 13.25 -1.76
C LYS A 230 -11.76 13.09 -3.04
N GLU A 231 -12.04 14.20 -3.71
CA GLU A 231 -12.80 14.17 -4.96
C GLU A 231 -12.05 13.48 -6.09
N ARG A 232 -10.74 13.68 -6.22
CA ARG A 232 -9.94 12.91 -7.18
C ARG A 232 -10.06 11.41 -6.93
N ILE A 233 -9.95 10.96 -5.68
CA ILE A 233 -10.05 9.54 -5.34
C ILE A 233 -11.41 8.99 -5.79
N ARG A 234 -12.51 9.69 -5.50
CA ARG A 234 -13.85 9.28 -5.94
C ARG A 234 -13.97 9.19 -7.46
N ARG A 235 -13.51 10.22 -8.18
CA ARG A 235 -13.57 10.25 -9.65
C ARG A 235 -12.70 9.19 -10.29
N ALA A 236 -11.50 8.97 -9.76
CA ALA A 236 -10.59 7.92 -10.23
C ALA A 236 -11.20 6.53 -10.03
N GLY A 237 -11.69 6.22 -8.82
CA GLY A 237 -12.34 4.95 -8.52
C GLY A 237 -13.56 4.69 -9.40
N LYS A 238 -14.42 5.70 -9.58
CA LYS A 238 -15.57 5.64 -10.50
C LYS A 238 -15.12 5.34 -11.93
N LYS A 239 -14.15 6.10 -12.44
CA LYS A 239 -13.63 5.94 -13.80
C LYS A 239 -13.06 4.53 -14.04
N ILE A 240 -12.26 4.01 -13.11
CA ILE A 240 -11.68 2.66 -13.21
C ILE A 240 -12.77 1.60 -13.33
N LYS A 241 -13.85 1.73 -12.54
CA LYS A 241 -15.00 0.81 -12.61
C LYS A 241 -15.74 0.92 -13.95
N GLU A 242 -15.95 2.13 -14.45
CA GLU A 242 -16.63 2.38 -15.73
C GLU A 242 -15.83 1.87 -16.94
N GLU A 243 -14.50 1.98 -16.91
CA GLU A 243 -13.62 1.51 -17.98
C GLU A 243 -13.45 -0.01 -18.02
N SER A 244 -13.75 -0.72 -16.93
CA SER A 244 -13.54 -2.17 -16.81
C SER A 244 -14.59 -2.86 -15.93
N PRO A 245 -15.90 -2.76 -16.25
CA PRO A 245 -16.97 -3.17 -15.34
C PRO A 245 -16.99 -4.68 -15.06
N LEU A 246 -16.52 -5.50 -16.00
CA LEU A 246 -16.52 -6.96 -15.84
C LEU A 246 -15.43 -7.47 -14.88
N THR A 247 -14.27 -6.79 -14.83
CA THR A 247 -13.11 -7.20 -14.02
C THR A 247 -13.02 -6.45 -12.69
N THR A 248 -13.82 -5.40 -12.48
CA THR A 248 -13.74 -4.52 -11.29
C THR A 248 -14.96 -4.62 -10.37
N GLN A 249 -15.77 -5.67 -10.49
CA GLN A 249 -16.98 -5.87 -9.68
C GLN A 249 -16.69 -5.86 -8.17
N ASN A 250 -15.56 -6.45 -7.79
CA ASN A 250 -15.10 -6.54 -6.40
C ASN A 250 -14.00 -5.52 -6.07
N LEU A 251 -13.74 -4.55 -6.95
CA LEU A 251 -12.72 -3.53 -6.69
C LEU A 251 -13.19 -2.60 -5.58
N ASP A 252 -12.48 -2.60 -4.46
CA ASP A 252 -12.68 -1.59 -3.42
C ASP A 252 -12.08 -0.24 -3.87
N THR A 253 -12.94 0.76 -3.97
CA THR A 253 -12.60 2.16 -4.27
C THR A 253 -13.08 3.09 -3.16
N GLY A 254 -13.57 2.51 -2.05
CA GLY A 254 -14.02 3.23 -0.88
C GLY A 254 -12.84 3.75 -0.07
N PHE A 255 -13.13 4.72 0.79
CA PHE A 255 -12.19 5.21 1.78
C PHE A 255 -12.96 5.89 2.91
N ARG A 256 -12.37 5.90 4.10
CA ARG A 256 -12.83 6.70 5.24
C ARG A 256 -11.99 7.97 5.33
N VAL A 257 -12.57 9.03 5.86
CA VAL A 257 -11.89 10.31 6.07
C VAL A 257 -11.87 10.58 7.55
N PHE A 258 -10.68 10.85 8.08
CA PHE A 258 -10.46 11.22 9.47
C PHE A 258 -9.80 12.59 9.52
N ARG A 259 -10.04 13.33 10.59
CA ARG A 259 -9.43 14.62 10.89
C ARG A 259 -8.72 14.50 12.23
N LEU A 260 -7.58 15.17 12.37
CA LEU A 260 -6.95 15.32 13.68
C LEU A 260 -7.67 16.42 14.45
N ASP A 261 -7.98 16.12 15.70
CA ASP A 261 -8.61 17.03 16.66
C ASP A 261 -7.90 16.87 18.01
N GLU A 262 -8.22 17.73 18.96
CA GLU A 262 -7.82 17.61 20.35
C GLU A 262 -8.42 16.35 21.00
N SER A 263 -7.83 15.95 22.13
CA SER A 263 -8.31 14.85 22.98
C SER A 263 -9.83 14.90 23.21
N ASN A 264 -10.44 13.71 23.27
CA ASN A 264 -11.85 13.52 23.63
C ASN A 264 -12.16 13.92 25.08
N TYR A 265 -11.13 13.96 25.94
CA TYR A 265 -11.29 14.20 27.36
C TYR A 265 -11.03 15.67 27.73
N LEU A 266 -11.74 16.15 28.74
CA LEU A 266 -11.49 17.44 29.38
C LEU A 266 -10.10 17.43 30.05
N ASP A 267 -9.39 18.56 29.98
CA ASP A 267 -8.14 18.72 30.73
C ASP A 267 -8.45 18.98 32.20
N VAL A 268 -8.34 17.90 32.98
CA VAL A 268 -8.64 17.88 34.41
C VAL A 268 -7.39 18.08 35.27
N LYS A 269 -6.22 18.35 34.68
CA LYS A 269 -4.98 18.63 35.43
C LYS A 269 -5.03 20.04 36.03
N LYS A 270 -5.67 20.15 37.20
CA LYS A 270 -5.62 21.36 38.03
C LYS A 270 -4.71 21.15 39.22
N SER A 271 -4.05 22.20 39.70
CA SER A 271 -3.32 22.15 40.96
C SER A 271 -4.32 22.08 42.13
N PRO A 272 -3.98 21.47 43.28
CA PRO A 272 -4.88 21.34 44.44
C PRO A 272 -5.54 22.65 44.91
N LYS A 273 -4.93 23.81 44.62
CA LYS A 273 -5.43 25.15 44.98
C LYS A 273 -6.45 25.73 44.00
N GLU A 274 -6.60 25.12 42.83
CA GLU A 274 -7.53 25.52 41.77
C GLU A 274 -8.80 24.67 41.77
N TYR A 275 -8.94 23.75 42.74
CA TYR A 275 -10.17 23.00 42.97
C TYR A 275 -11.09 23.82 43.87
N ASP A 276 -12.32 24.03 43.39
CA ASP A 276 -13.45 24.59 44.12
C ASP A 276 -14.50 23.48 44.26
N GLN A 277 -15.33 23.53 45.31
CA GLN A 277 -16.37 22.54 45.58
C GLN A 277 -17.43 22.53 44.45
N ASP A 278 -17.63 23.66 43.78
CA ASP A 278 -18.48 23.78 42.59
C ASP A 278 -17.88 23.14 41.33
N LEU A 279 -16.55 22.93 41.29
CA LEU A 279 -15.88 22.23 40.19
C LEU A 279 -16.02 20.70 40.30
N LEU A 280 -16.43 20.15 41.46
CA LEU A 280 -16.60 18.71 41.63
C LEU A 280 -17.67 18.12 40.70
N GLY A 281 -18.74 18.87 40.41
CA GLY A 281 -19.78 18.46 39.46
C GLY A 281 -19.29 18.42 38.00
N LEU A 282 -18.25 19.19 37.65
CA LEU A 282 -17.65 19.20 36.32
C LEU A 282 -16.70 18.00 36.09
N PHE A 283 -16.35 17.24 37.13
CA PHE A 283 -15.62 15.98 36.99
C PHE A 283 -16.55 14.76 36.90
N ALA A 284 -17.88 14.95 36.94
CA ALA A 284 -18.84 13.87 36.75
C ALA A 284 -18.86 13.33 35.31
N ASP A 285 -18.51 14.16 34.33
CA ASP A 285 -18.27 13.76 32.95
C ASP A 285 -16.89 14.26 32.51
N ASN A 286 -16.00 13.35 32.16
CA ASN A 286 -14.64 13.64 31.71
C ASN A 286 -14.55 13.81 30.18
N ILE A 287 -15.65 13.64 29.45
CA ILE A 287 -15.71 13.75 27.99
C ILE A 287 -16.11 15.18 27.59
N LYS A 288 -15.47 15.72 26.55
CA LYS A 288 -15.86 17.02 26.00
C LYS A 288 -17.26 16.93 25.35
N ALA A 289 -18.12 17.89 25.67
CA ALA A 289 -19.53 17.90 25.25
C ALA A 289 -19.78 17.99 23.73
N ASP A 290 -18.77 18.39 22.95
CA ASP A 290 -18.83 18.48 21.49
C ASP A 290 -18.39 17.18 20.78
N ARG A 291 -18.03 16.13 21.53
CA ARG A 291 -17.60 14.83 20.99
C ARG A 291 -18.78 13.94 20.69
N THR A 292 -18.72 13.27 19.55
CA THR A 292 -19.71 12.29 19.11
C THR A 292 -19.33 10.88 19.53
N ASP A 293 -20.30 9.97 19.54
CA ASP A 293 -20.09 8.53 19.73
C ASP A 293 -19.00 7.96 18.81
N LEU A 294 -18.92 8.44 17.56
CA LEU A 294 -17.90 8.00 16.60
C LEU A 294 -16.51 8.51 16.95
N ASP A 295 -16.38 9.72 17.51
CA ASP A 295 -15.08 10.26 17.97
C ASP A 295 -14.53 9.43 19.13
N LEU A 296 -15.42 9.01 20.04
CA LEU A 296 -15.09 8.11 21.15
C LEU A 296 -14.69 6.72 20.66
N LEU A 297 -15.47 6.17 19.73
CA LEU A 297 -15.22 4.84 19.15
C LEU A 297 -13.88 4.80 18.42
N PHE A 298 -13.64 5.69 17.45
CA PHE A 298 -12.42 5.68 16.66
C PHE A 298 -11.18 6.06 17.49
N GLY A 299 -11.32 6.98 18.46
CA GLY A 299 -10.25 7.26 19.42
C GLY A 299 -9.87 6.03 20.24
N SER A 300 -10.87 5.25 20.67
CA SER A 300 -10.64 4.01 21.42
C SER A 300 -10.09 2.88 20.56
N MET A 301 -10.56 2.74 19.32
CA MET A 301 -10.02 1.79 18.33
C MET A 301 -8.52 2.02 18.12
N LEU A 302 -8.09 3.28 17.93
CA LEU A 302 -6.67 3.64 17.82
C LEU A 302 -5.89 3.27 19.08
N ALA A 303 -6.40 3.64 20.26
CA ALA A 303 -5.74 3.34 21.54
C ALA A 303 -5.59 1.83 21.79
N TRP A 304 -6.46 1.02 21.20
CA TRP A 304 -6.47 -0.44 21.31
C TRP A 304 -5.84 -1.18 20.13
N GLY A 305 -5.20 -0.45 19.21
CA GLY A 305 -4.56 -1.04 18.03
C GLY A 305 -5.53 -1.72 17.07
N VAL A 306 -6.81 -1.36 17.11
CA VAL A 306 -7.83 -1.84 16.17
C VAL A 306 -7.73 -1.04 14.88
N GLN A 307 -7.69 -1.73 13.73
CA GLN A 307 -7.56 -1.07 12.43
C GLN A 307 -8.83 -0.28 12.08
N LEU A 308 -8.66 0.91 11.48
CA LEU A 308 -9.75 1.87 11.26
C LEU A 308 -10.62 1.56 10.04
N ASP A 309 -10.17 0.65 9.18
CA ASP A 309 -10.86 0.18 7.98
C ASP A 309 -11.75 -1.05 8.24
N MET A 310 -11.77 -1.55 9.48
CA MET A 310 -12.62 -2.66 9.86
C MET A 310 -14.11 -2.37 9.58
N PRO A 311 -14.87 -3.37 9.10
CA PRO A 311 -16.29 -3.21 8.86
C PRO A 311 -17.01 -2.85 10.16
N MET A 312 -18.01 -1.98 10.06
CA MET A 312 -18.72 -1.47 11.22
C MET A 312 -20.20 -1.34 10.88
N THR A 313 -21.05 -1.77 11.81
CA THR A 313 -22.50 -1.60 11.76
C THR A 313 -22.98 -0.91 13.03
N SER A 314 -24.15 -0.29 12.96
CA SER A 314 -24.84 0.22 14.16
C SER A 314 -26.31 -0.15 14.13
N GLU A 315 -26.90 -0.28 15.32
CA GLU A 315 -28.33 -0.55 15.49
C GLU A 315 -28.90 0.14 16.73
N GLN A 316 -30.22 0.26 16.78
CA GLN A 316 -30.96 0.85 17.90
C GLN A 316 -31.61 -0.24 18.74
N VAL A 317 -31.27 -0.29 20.03
CA VAL A 317 -31.86 -1.22 21.01
C VAL A 317 -32.34 -0.44 22.21
N ASN A 318 -33.65 -0.42 22.44
CA ASN A 318 -34.30 0.34 23.52
C ASN A 318 -33.85 1.82 23.61
N GLY A 319 -33.67 2.47 22.46
CA GLY A 319 -33.23 3.87 22.38
C GLY A 319 -31.73 4.09 22.59
N CYS A 320 -30.94 3.02 22.74
CA CYS A 320 -29.49 3.08 22.79
C CYS A 320 -28.89 2.65 21.45
N THR A 321 -27.85 3.36 21.00
CA THR A 321 -27.09 2.99 19.80
C THR A 321 -25.99 2.01 20.18
N ILE A 322 -26.00 0.83 19.56
CA ILE A 322 -24.93 -0.16 19.67
C ILE A 322 -24.10 -0.14 18.39
N TYR A 323 -22.79 0.04 18.52
CA TYR A 323 -21.82 -0.06 17.44
C TYR A 323 -21.13 -1.42 17.49
N THR A 324 -21.03 -2.11 16.36
CA THR A 324 -20.34 -3.39 16.22
C THR A 324 -19.25 -3.25 15.19
N VAL A 325 -18.00 -3.54 15.57
CA VAL A 325 -16.83 -3.50 14.70
C VAL A 325 -16.34 -4.92 14.46
N ASN A 326 -16.06 -5.26 13.20
CA ASN A 326 -15.56 -6.55 12.74
C ASN A 326 -16.26 -7.75 13.40
N GLU A 327 -17.59 -7.84 13.21
CA GLU A 327 -18.41 -8.96 13.66
C GLU A 327 -18.37 -9.27 15.18
N GLY A 328 -17.90 -8.33 16.01
CA GLY A 328 -17.85 -8.51 17.46
C GLY A 328 -16.46 -8.26 18.08
N ASP A 329 -15.41 -8.06 17.29
CA ASP A 329 -14.07 -7.74 17.82
C ASP A 329 -14.06 -6.55 18.80
N LEU A 330 -14.99 -5.61 18.59
CA LEU A 330 -15.31 -4.52 19.49
C LEU A 330 -16.80 -4.18 19.38
N VAL A 331 -17.50 -4.18 20.50
CA VAL A 331 -18.87 -3.66 20.60
C VAL A 331 -18.89 -2.47 21.55
N ALA A 332 -19.50 -1.37 21.12
CA ALA A 332 -19.54 -0.14 21.91
C ALA A 332 -20.95 0.41 22.07
N CYS A 333 -21.23 1.00 23.22
CA CYS A 333 -22.45 1.75 23.49
C CYS A 333 -22.09 2.99 24.29
N PHE A 334 -22.51 4.16 23.81
CA PHE A 334 -22.25 5.45 24.47
C PHE A 334 -23.55 6.16 24.85
N SER A 335 -24.69 5.45 24.83
CA SER A 335 -25.98 6.02 25.25
C SER A 335 -26.12 6.00 26.77
N GLU A 336 -26.79 7.01 27.32
CA GLU A 336 -27.07 7.08 28.76
C GLU A 336 -28.09 6.04 29.20
N LYS A 337 -28.01 5.64 30.47
CA LYS A 337 -29.02 4.82 31.16
C LYS A 337 -29.32 3.52 30.42
N ILE A 338 -28.27 2.75 30.15
CA ILE A 338 -28.44 1.47 29.46
C ILE A 338 -29.29 0.50 30.30
N THR A 339 -29.98 -0.40 29.61
CA THR A 339 -30.89 -1.38 30.23
C THR A 339 -30.34 -2.80 30.09
N ASP A 340 -30.83 -3.75 30.89
CA ASP A 340 -30.44 -5.17 30.78
C ASP A 340 -30.67 -5.75 29.37
N LYS A 341 -31.66 -5.22 28.64
CA LYS A 341 -31.90 -5.61 27.24
C LYS A 341 -30.78 -5.16 26.30
N VAL A 342 -30.19 -3.99 26.54
CA VAL A 342 -29.02 -3.51 25.78
C VAL A 342 -27.81 -4.39 26.08
N ILE A 343 -27.62 -4.75 27.35
CA ILE A 343 -26.53 -5.63 27.79
C ILE A 343 -26.65 -7.01 27.14
N THR A 344 -27.86 -7.59 27.15
CA THR A 344 -28.14 -8.86 26.47
C THR A 344 -27.87 -8.75 24.96
N ALA A 345 -28.34 -7.69 24.30
CA ALA A 345 -28.10 -7.48 22.88
C ALA A 345 -26.62 -7.29 22.53
N ILE A 346 -25.82 -6.68 23.42
CA ILE A 346 -24.36 -6.61 23.28
C ILE A 346 -23.76 -8.01 23.44
N ALA A 347 -24.18 -8.78 24.43
CA ALA A 347 -23.67 -10.13 24.68
C ALA A 347 -24.00 -11.11 23.54
N ASP A 348 -25.19 -11.00 22.94
CA ASP A 348 -25.60 -11.83 21.79
C ASP A 348 -24.68 -11.67 20.57
N LYS A 349 -23.89 -10.59 20.52
CA LYS A 349 -22.88 -10.35 19.48
C LYS A 349 -21.55 -11.05 19.75
N MET A 350 -21.43 -11.76 20.87
CA MET A 350 -20.22 -12.46 21.29
C MET A 350 -18.97 -11.56 21.23
N PRO A 351 -19.00 -10.38 21.87
CA PRO A 351 -17.95 -9.40 21.71
C PRO A 351 -16.62 -9.90 22.28
N LEU A 352 -15.49 -9.62 21.63
CA LEU A 352 -14.17 -9.83 22.22
C LEU A 352 -13.79 -8.71 23.20
N ARG A 353 -14.29 -7.50 22.92
CA ARG A 353 -14.08 -6.30 23.75
C ARG A 353 -15.34 -5.46 23.76
N ILE A 354 -15.59 -4.81 24.89
CA ILE A 354 -16.76 -3.96 25.11
C ILE A 354 -16.29 -2.58 25.56
N LEU A 355 -16.89 -1.55 24.99
CA LEU A 355 -16.59 -0.16 25.30
C LEU A 355 -17.86 0.60 25.69
N PHE A 356 -17.83 1.23 26.86
CA PHE A 356 -18.87 2.12 27.36
C PHE A 356 -18.31 3.50 27.69
N ARG A 357 -19.15 4.54 27.69
CA ARG A 357 -18.86 5.78 28.42
C ARG A 357 -19.31 5.64 29.87
N ASP A 358 -18.68 6.34 30.80
CA ASP A 358 -19.06 6.25 32.23
C ASP A 358 -20.52 6.63 32.48
N SER A 359 -21.02 7.67 31.80
CA SER A 359 -22.42 8.11 31.90
C SER A 359 -23.44 7.17 31.26
N CYS A 360 -23.03 6.00 30.74
CA CYS A 360 -23.95 4.90 30.46
C CYS A 360 -24.68 4.40 31.72
N PHE A 361 -24.07 4.58 32.90
CA PHE A 361 -24.51 4.00 34.14
C PHE A 361 -25.17 5.04 35.06
N THR A 362 -26.22 4.66 35.78
CA THR A 362 -26.89 5.53 36.74
C THR A 362 -26.10 5.70 38.03
N ASP A 363 -25.37 4.68 38.42
CA ASP A 363 -24.57 4.61 39.64
C ASP A 363 -23.49 3.52 39.55
N ASP A 364 -22.54 3.54 40.50
CA ASP A 364 -21.44 2.58 40.57
C ASP A 364 -21.91 1.13 40.78
N THR A 365 -23.08 0.93 41.41
CA THR A 365 -23.63 -0.42 41.62
C THR A 365 -24.07 -1.02 40.30
N GLN A 366 -24.75 -0.23 39.47
CA GLN A 366 -25.12 -0.63 38.12
C GLN A 366 -23.86 -1.01 37.36
N LYS A 367 -22.81 -0.17 37.36
CA LYS A 367 -21.54 -0.41 36.67
C LYS A 367 -20.88 -1.73 37.08
N ILE A 368 -20.80 -2.04 38.37
CA ILE A 368 -20.24 -3.31 38.86
C ILE A 368 -21.08 -4.50 38.40
N ASN A 369 -22.41 -4.39 38.45
CA ASN A 369 -23.31 -5.48 38.05
C ASN A 369 -23.14 -5.88 36.57
N ILE A 370 -22.70 -4.97 35.71
CA ILE A 370 -22.52 -5.23 34.28
C ILE A 370 -21.35 -6.17 34.01
N TYR A 371 -20.26 -6.02 34.79
CA TYR A 371 -19.15 -6.96 34.74
C TYR A 371 -19.64 -8.36 35.09
N GLU A 372 -20.46 -8.51 36.15
CA GLU A 372 -21.07 -9.79 36.51
C GLU A 372 -22.05 -10.33 35.45
N GLN A 373 -22.86 -9.47 34.83
CA GLN A 373 -23.77 -9.87 33.77
C GLN A 373 -23.02 -10.38 32.53
N PHE A 374 -21.98 -9.67 32.08
CA PHE A 374 -21.18 -10.14 30.95
C PHE A 374 -20.38 -11.40 31.28
N LYS A 375 -19.86 -11.54 32.50
CA LYS A 375 -19.25 -12.80 32.95
C LYS A 375 -20.20 -13.98 32.78
N GLN A 376 -21.44 -13.84 33.23
CA GLN A 376 -22.44 -14.90 33.14
C GLN A 376 -22.89 -15.16 31.70
N LEU A 377 -23.11 -14.11 30.90
CA LEU A 377 -23.63 -14.24 29.54
C LEU A 377 -22.58 -14.72 28.54
N LEU A 378 -21.31 -14.38 28.73
CA LEU A 378 -20.21 -14.70 27.82
C LEU A 378 -19.27 -15.80 28.34
N ASP A 379 -19.57 -16.36 29.51
CA ASP A 379 -18.73 -17.35 30.21
C ASP A 379 -17.29 -16.84 30.44
N TRP A 380 -17.16 -15.56 30.80
CA TRP A 380 -15.87 -14.93 31.09
C TRP A 380 -15.48 -15.09 32.56
N THR A 381 -14.17 -15.23 32.78
CA THR A 381 -13.55 -15.07 34.09
C THR A 381 -13.55 -13.61 34.55
N ASP A 382 -13.27 -13.37 35.83
CA ASP A 382 -13.09 -12.02 36.39
C ASP A 382 -12.05 -11.22 35.59
N ASP A 383 -10.88 -11.82 35.38
CA ASP A 383 -9.76 -11.17 34.68
C ASP A 383 -10.12 -10.82 33.23
N GLU A 384 -10.88 -11.68 32.54
CA GLU A 384 -11.36 -11.42 31.19
C GLU A 384 -12.37 -10.26 31.17
N ALA A 385 -13.33 -10.24 32.09
CA ALA A 385 -14.30 -9.15 32.16
C ALA A 385 -13.61 -7.80 32.41
N PHE A 386 -12.66 -7.74 33.35
CA PHE A 386 -11.90 -6.51 33.63
C PHE A 386 -10.99 -6.09 32.48
N LYS A 387 -10.44 -7.04 31.72
CA LYS A 387 -9.57 -6.76 30.58
C LYS A 387 -10.34 -6.36 29.32
N ASN A 388 -11.49 -6.98 29.09
CA ASN A 388 -12.24 -6.87 27.84
C ASN A 388 -13.28 -5.74 27.90
N ILE A 389 -13.76 -5.37 29.08
CA ILE A 389 -14.70 -4.25 29.26
C ILE A 389 -13.94 -3.00 29.67
N LYS A 390 -14.07 -1.95 28.87
CA LYS A 390 -13.54 -0.62 29.19
C LYS A 390 -14.65 0.40 29.28
N VAL A 391 -14.54 1.21 30.31
CA VAL A 391 -15.36 2.39 30.53
C VAL A 391 -14.44 3.60 30.39
N ILE A 392 -14.81 4.52 29.50
CA ILE A 392 -14.05 5.75 29.22
C ILE A 392 -14.70 6.97 29.84
#